data_AF-A0A9D7X9P4-F1
#
_entry.id   AF-A0A9D7X9P4-F1
#
_cell.length_a   1.000
_cell.length_b   1.000
_cell.length_c   1.000
_cell.angle_alpha   90.00
_cell.angle_beta   90.00
_cell.angle_gamma   90.00
#
_symmetry.space_group_name_H-M   'P 1'
#
loop_
_entity.id
_entity.type
_entity.pdbx_description
1 polymer ?
#
loop_
_entity_poly.entity_id
_entity_poly.type
_entity_poly.pdbx_seq_one_letter_code
_entity_poly.pdbx_strand_id
1 'polypeptide(L)'
;MKKIVVLCICLIAPLILLSQPVERTVKNLPIISGVRSQLEYATGYTFQDNGHWISAQNRLPYKEAEYNKSRKIYYKLGKDNFELLQIRDVMVDDVPYVVFTIEYKTGWYEFPILMQLWHWQYGLNFFVFKAEKLKEVMPNDVKWDEPYIINMDAISSGIMIDYHRLSRH
;
A
#
# COMPACT_ATOMS: atom_id res chain seq x y z
N MET A 1 -8.22 6.74 -72.56
CA MET A 1 -7.29 6.21 -71.52
C MET A 1 -7.06 7.18 -70.37
N LYS A 2 -6.66 8.45 -70.60
CA LYS A 2 -6.43 9.44 -69.51
C LYS A 2 -7.62 9.63 -68.55
N LYS A 3 -8.87 9.62 -69.03
CA LYS A 3 -10.07 9.80 -68.19
C LYS A 3 -10.36 8.63 -67.24
N ILE A 4 -9.95 7.41 -67.62
CA ILE A 4 -10.13 6.20 -66.79
C ILE A 4 -9.11 6.18 -65.64
N VAL A 5 -7.87 6.62 -65.93
CA VAL A 5 -6.81 6.73 -64.91
C VAL A 5 -7.19 7.74 -63.82
N VAL A 6 -7.77 8.89 -64.18
CA VAL A 6 -8.23 9.90 -63.21
C VAL A 6 -9.37 9.36 -62.34
N LEU A 7 -10.31 8.62 -62.93
CA LEU A 7 -11.43 8.03 -62.18
C LEU A 7 -10.94 6.99 -61.16
N CYS A 8 -9.95 6.16 -61.53
CA CYS A 8 -9.35 5.20 -60.60
C CYS A 8 -8.64 5.90 -59.43
N ILE A 9 -7.92 7.00 -59.67
CA ILE A 9 -7.22 7.75 -58.61
C ILE A 9 -8.25 8.37 -57.63
N CYS A 10 -9.35 8.92 -58.13
CA CYS A 10 -10.41 9.48 -57.29
C CYS A 10 -11.15 8.44 -56.45
N LEU A 11 -11.27 7.20 -56.93
CA LEU A 11 -11.91 6.10 -56.19
C LEU A 11 -10.99 5.47 -55.13
N ILE A 12 -9.67 5.45 -55.36
CA ILE A 12 -8.69 4.82 -54.45
C ILE A 12 -8.24 5.77 -53.34
N ALA A 13 -8.17 7.08 -53.59
CA ALA A 13 -7.76 8.08 -52.60
C ALA A 13 -8.56 8.07 -51.27
N PRO A 14 -9.91 7.95 -51.25
CA PRO A 14 -10.65 7.92 -49.99
C PRO A 14 -10.49 6.61 -49.21
N LEU A 15 -10.12 5.50 -49.86
CA LEU A 15 -9.87 4.21 -49.21
C LEU A 15 -8.57 4.21 -48.39
N ILE A 16 -7.59 5.03 -48.76
CA ILE A 16 -6.32 5.13 -48.03
C ILE A 16 -6.47 6.00 -46.76
N LEU A 17 -7.33 7.02 -46.80
CA LEU A 17 -7.59 7.91 -45.66
C LEU A 17 -8.36 7.22 -44.52
N LEU A 18 -9.18 6.21 -44.82
CA LEU A 18 -9.92 5.43 -43.82
C LEU A 18 -9.07 4.31 -43.15
N SER A 19 -7.86 4.07 -43.66
CA SER A 19 -6.98 2.97 -43.25
C SER A 19 -5.81 3.43 -42.36
N GLN A 20 -5.91 4.58 -41.68
CA GLN A 20 -4.90 4.92 -40.69
C GLN A 20 -5.02 3.95 -39.51
N PRO A 21 -4.01 3.11 -39.25
CA PRO A 21 -4.04 2.26 -38.07
C PRO A 21 -4.11 3.18 -36.85
N VAL A 22 -5.07 2.95 -35.96
CA VAL A 22 -5.06 3.57 -34.64
C VAL A 22 -3.79 3.08 -33.97
N GLU A 23 -2.77 3.93 -33.94
CA GLU A 23 -1.52 3.68 -33.24
C GLU A 23 -1.90 3.58 -31.76
N ARG A 24 -2.11 2.36 -31.28
CA ARG A 24 -2.27 2.10 -29.86
C ARG A 24 -0.93 2.47 -29.26
N THR A 25 -0.85 3.64 -28.63
CA THR A 25 0.22 3.94 -27.70
C THR A 25 0.23 2.82 -26.68
N VAL A 26 1.20 1.91 -26.81
CA VAL A 26 1.42 0.85 -25.84
C VAL A 26 1.82 1.56 -24.57
N LYS A 27 0.86 1.82 -23.69
CA LYS A 27 1.15 2.44 -22.40
C LYS A 27 2.08 1.47 -21.66
N ASN A 28 3.28 1.93 -21.35
CA ASN A 28 4.22 1.13 -20.59
C ASN A 28 3.58 0.78 -19.25
N LEU A 29 3.57 -0.51 -18.92
CA LEU A 29 3.08 -0.95 -17.62
C LEU A 29 4.02 -0.43 -16.52
N PRO A 30 3.51 -0.11 -15.33
CA PRO A 30 4.35 0.27 -14.20
C PRO A 30 5.34 -0.84 -13.89
N ILE A 31 6.63 -0.49 -13.76
CA ILE A 31 7.66 -1.43 -13.32
C ILE A 31 7.83 -1.24 -11.82
N ILE A 32 7.41 -2.23 -11.04
CA ILE A 32 7.60 -2.27 -9.59
C ILE A 32 8.92 -2.98 -9.30
N SER A 33 9.80 -2.33 -8.54
CA SER A 33 11.08 -2.91 -8.14
C SER A 33 10.91 -4.08 -7.16
N GLY A 34 12.01 -4.77 -6.89
CA GLY A 34 12.14 -5.57 -5.67
C GLY A 34 11.98 -4.72 -4.41
N VAL A 35 12.00 -5.37 -3.25
CA VAL A 35 11.94 -4.69 -1.95
C VAL A 35 13.20 -3.84 -1.79
N ARG A 36 13.03 -2.51 -1.69
CA ARG A 36 14.12 -1.57 -1.44
C ARG A 36 14.54 -1.58 0.02
N SER A 37 13.55 -1.57 0.91
CA SER A 37 13.75 -1.60 2.35
C SER A 37 12.55 -2.26 3.02
N GLN A 38 12.79 -2.90 4.16
CA GLN A 38 11.72 -3.50 4.95
C GLN A 38 12.02 -3.46 6.44
N LEU A 39 10.95 -3.43 7.24
CA LEU A 39 11.00 -3.55 8.69
C LEU A 39 10.07 -4.69 9.11
N GLU A 40 10.68 -5.78 9.58
CA GLU A 40 9.94 -6.96 10.07
C GLU A 40 9.76 -6.94 11.59
N TYR A 41 10.64 -6.23 12.30
CA TYR A 41 10.70 -6.25 13.76
C TYR A 41 10.86 -4.86 14.33
N ALA A 42 9.88 -4.41 15.11
CA ALA A 42 9.98 -3.25 15.97
C ALA A 42 9.32 -3.54 17.33
N THR A 43 9.69 -2.75 18.33
CA THR A 43 9.06 -2.82 19.65
C THR A 43 8.20 -1.57 19.86
N GLY A 44 6.89 -1.77 20.00
CA GLY A 44 5.98 -0.70 20.40
C GLY A 44 5.98 -0.55 21.91
N TYR A 45 6.16 0.68 22.40
CA TYR A 45 6.10 1.03 23.81
C TYR A 45 4.87 1.87 24.09
N THR A 46 4.22 1.64 25.23
CA THR A 46 3.08 2.46 25.67
C THR A 46 3.14 2.66 27.17
N PHE A 47 3.02 3.91 27.59
CA PHE A 47 2.84 4.27 28.99
C PHE A 47 1.36 4.11 29.36
N GLN A 48 1.09 3.18 30.26
CA GLN A 48 -0.28 2.82 30.62
C GLN A 48 -0.89 3.80 31.63
N ASP A 49 -2.21 3.75 31.74
CA ASP A 49 -3.01 4.46 32.75
C ASP A 49 -2.66 4.08 34.20
N ASN A 50 -2.10 2.89 34.42
CA ASN A 50 -1.61 2.41 35.72
C ASN A 50 -0.20 2.92 36.09
N GLY A 51 0.41 3.77 35.26
CA GLY A 51 1.74 4.36 35.51
C GLY A 51 2.92 3.46 35.14
N HIS A 52 2.70 2.33 34.46
CA HIS A 52 3.77 1.44 34.01
C HIS A 52 4.00 1.52 32.49
N TRP A 53 5.26 1.44 32.09
CA TRP A 53 5.62 1.20 30.70
C TRP A 53 5.46 -0.28 30.37
N ILE A 54 4.84 -0.56 29.23
CA ILE A 54 4.81 -1.89 28.65
C ILE A 54 5.30 -1.85 27.21
N SER A 55 5.73 -3.00 26.72
CA SER A 55 6.18 -3.17 25.35
C SER A 55 5.57 -4.40 24.69
N ALA A 56 5.50 -4.37 23.36
CA ALA A 56 5.14 -5.53 22.56
C ALA A 56 5.84 -5.48 21.19
N GLN A 57 6.13 -6.66 20.65
CA GLN A 57 6.71 -6.80 19.32
C GLN A 57 5.65 -6.52 18.25
N ASN A 58 6.00 -5.68 17.27
CA ASN A 58 5.24 -5.28 16.09
C ASN A 58 3.81 -4.78 16.34
N ARG A 59 3.52 -4.33 17.55
CA ARG A 59 2.23 -3.73 17.88
C ARG A 59 2.39 -2.65 18.92
N LEU A 60 1.50 -1.68 18.89
CA LEU A 60 1.34 -0.69 19.94
C LEU A 60 0.37 -1.25 20.99
N PRO A 61 0.80 -1.49 22.24
CA PRO A 61 -0.11 -1.89 23.30
C PRO A 61 -1.20 -0.84 23.58
N TYR A 62 -2.28 -1.24 24.25
CA TYR A 62 -3.29 -0.28 24.70
C TYR A 62 -2.78 0.54 25.89
N LYS A 63 -3.26 1.78 26.03
CA LYS A 63 -3.00 2.61 27.20
C LYS A 63 -3.73 2.05 28.43
N GLU A 64 -4.93 1.52 28.23
CA GLU A 64 -5.77 0.91 29.25
C GLU A 64 -5.22 -0.46 29.63
N ALA A 65 -4.81 -0.62 30.88
CA ALA A 65 -4.18 -1.86 31.35
C ALA A 65 -5.10 -3.09 31.24
N GLU A 66 -6.41 -2.89 31.37
CA GLU A 66 -7.41 -3.95 31.28
C GLU A 66 -7.48 -4.63 29.91
N TYR A 67 -7.34 -3.88 28.82
CA TYR A 67 -7.40 -4.44 27.46
C TYR A 67 -6.21 -5.36 27.19
N ASN A 68 -5.02 -4.97 27.65
CA ASN A 68 -3.82 -5.78 27.51
C ASN A 68 -3.90 -7.10 28.32
N LYS A 69 -4.59 -7.08 29.46
CA LYS A 69 -4.82 -8.27 30.32
C LYS A 69 -6.00 -9.13 29.87
N SER A 70 -6.85 -8.62 29.00
CA SER A 70 -8.05 -9.31 28.54
C SER A 70 -7.75 -10.64 27.85
N ARG A 71 -8.68 -11.59 27.98
CA ARG A 71 -8.64 -12.88 27.29
C ARG A 71 -9.24 -12.81 25.88
N LYS A 72 -9.93 -11.72 25.52
CA LYS A 72 -10.52 -11.59 24.18
C LYS A 72 -9.42 -11.47 23.12
N ILE A 73 -9.53 -12.25 22.05
CA ILE A 73 -8.49 -12.38 21.02
C ILE A 73 -8.24 -11.04 20.31
N TYR A 74 -9.29 -10.29 20.02
CA TYR A 74 -9.19 -8.96 19.41
C TYR A 74 -8.19 -8.03 20.12
N TYR A 75 -8.17 -8.00 21.47
CA TYR A 75 -7.24 -7.14 22.20
C TYR A 75 -5.77 -7.60 22.10
N LYS A 76 -5.51 -8.82 21.62
CA LYS A 76 -4.14 -9.27 21.31
C LYS A 76 -3.57 -8.61 20.05
N LEU A 77 -4.39 -7.94 19.24
CA LEU A 77 -3.91 -7.11 18.13
C LEU A 77 -3.23 -5.81 18.62
N GLY A 78 -3.49 -5.37 19.85
CA GLY A 78 -3.05 -4.06 20.32
C GLY A 78 -3.88 -2.91 19.71
N LYS A 79 -3.50 -1.67 20.05
CA LYS A 79 -4.12 -0.46 19.49
C LYS A 79 -3.83 -0.33 17.99
N ASP A 80 -2.64 -0.76 17.58
CA ASP A 80 -2.18 -0.84 16.20
C ASP A 80 -1.18 -1.99 16.07
N ASN A 81 -1.05 -2.59 14.89
CA ASN A 81 -0.07 -3.63 14.62
C ASN A 81 0.40 -3.63 13.17
N PHE A 82 1.56 -4.24 12.97
CA PHE A 82 2.05 -4.62 11.66
C PHE A 82 2.73 -5.98 11.74
N GLU A 83 2.93 -6.63 10.61
CA GLU A 83 3.76 -7.82 10.44
C GLU A 83 4.98 -7.50 9.58
N LEU A 84 4.79 -6.64 8.58
CA LEU A 84 5.82 -6.24 7.64
C LEU A 84 5.54 -4.86 7.09
N LEU A 85 6.54 -3.99 7.17
CA LEU A 85 6.57 -2.71 6.47
C LEU A 85 7.53 -2.85 5.29
N GLN A 86 7.13 -2.45 4.08
CA GLN A 86 8.03 -2.46 2.91
C GLN A 86 7.96 -1.16 2.14
N ILE A 87 9.10 -0.83 1.53
CA ILE A 87 9.25 0.25 0.56
C ILE A 87 9.69 -0.39 -0.75
N ARG A 88 9.02 -0.03 -1.84
CA ARG A 88 9.37 -0.42 -3.21
C ARG A 88 9.38 0.83 -4.08
N ASP A 89 10.29 0.87 -5.04
CA ASP A 89 10.30 1.92 -6.04
C ASP A 89 9.42 1.51 -7.24
N VAL A 90 8.75 2.46 -7.86
CA VAL A 90 7.90 2.22 -9.03
C VAL A 90 8.15 3.30 -10.07
N MET A 91 8.31 2.91 -11.33
CA MET A 91 8.37 3.83 -12.46
C MET A 91 7.04 3.82 -13.21
N VAL A 92 6.41 4.98 -13.37
CA VAL A 92 5.22 5.18 -14.22
C VAL A 92 5.53 6.30 -15.19
N ASP A 93 5.55 6.01 -16.49
CA ASP A 93 5.81 6.99 -17.54
C ASP A 93 7.08 7.86 -17.26
N ASP A 94 8.18 7.19 -16.90
CA ASP A 94 9.48 7.78 -16.52
C ASP A 94 9.49 8.67 -15.26
N VAL A 95 8.39 8.70 -14.50
CA VAL A 95 8.31 9.38 -13.21
C VAL A 95 8.51 8.39 -12.06
N PRO A 96 9.45 8.66 -11.12
CA PRO A 96 9.70 7.79 -9.99
C PRO A 96 8.72 8.00 -8.83
N TYR A 97 8.15 6.90 -8.37
CA TYR A 97 7.25 6.80 -7.24
C TYR A 97 7.77 5.79 -6.22
N VAL A 98 7.22 5.87 -5.01
CA VAL A 98 7.44 4.93 -3.93
C VAL A 98 6.10 4.32 -3.55
N VAL A 99 6.10 3.00 -3.38
CA VAL A 99 5.01 2.24 -2.76
C VAL A 99 5.46 1.85 -1.37
N PHE A 100 4.75 2.38 -0.37
CA PHE A 100 4.90 2.00 1.02
C PHE A 100 3.75 1.09 1.42
N THR A 101 4.08 -0.09 1.93
CA THR A 101 3.10 -1.11 2.33
C THR A 101 3.22 -1.44 3.81
N ILE A 102 2.08 -1.64 4.46
CA ILE A 102 1.96 -2.08 5.85
C ILE A 102 1.09 -3.33 5.84
N GLU A 103 1.71 -4.51 5.97
CA GLU A 103 1.01 -5.76 6.26
C GLU A 103 0.67 -5.80 7.75
N TYR A 104 -0.55 -6.22 8.09
CA TYR A 104 -1.01 -6.29 9.48
C TYR A 104 -1.98 -7.45 9.69
N LYS A 105 -2.17 -7.86 10.95
CA LYS A 105 -3.14 -8.86 11.36
C LYS A 105 -4.44 -8.20 11.79
N THR A 106 -5.54 -8.81 11.38
CA THR A 106 -6.88 -8.46 11.80
C THR A 106 -7.73 -9.74 11.90
N GLY A 107 -9.03 -9.59 12.07
CA GLY A 107 -9.96 -10.69 12.05
C GLY A 107 -11.34 -10.26 12.50
N TRP A 108 -12.23 -11.24 12.59
CA TRP A 108 -13.62 -11.05 12.94
C TRP A 108 -14.15 -12.25 13.72
N TYR A 109 -15.23 -12.06 14.46
CA TYR A 109 -15.92 -13.15 15.16
C TYR A 109 -17.06 -13.66 14.30
N GLU A 110 -17.21 -14.98 14.18
CA GLU A 110 -18.36 -15.60 13.51
C GLU A 110 -19.68 -15.21 14.18
N PHE A 111 -19.65 -15.09 15.50
CA PHE A 111 -20.75 -14.60 16.31
C PHE A 111 -20.33 -13.30 17.01
N PRO A 112 -20.46 -12.12 16.36
CA PRO A 112 -19.95 -10.84 16.88
C PRO A 112 -20.52 -10.45 18.24
N ILE A 113 -21.81 -10.70 18.47
CA ILE A 113 -22.50 -10.37 19.72
C ILE A 113 -21.93 -11.18 20.89
N LEU A 114 -21.68 -12.48 20.67
CA LEU A 114 -21.14 -13.39 21.67
C LEU A 114 -19.61 -13.31 21.76
N MET A 115 -18.95 -12.68 20.77
CA MET A 115 -17.51 -12.64 20.60
C MET A 115 -16.90 -14.05 20.59
N GLN A 116 -17.52 -14.96 19.85
CA GLN A 116 -17.11 -16.36 19.73
C GLN A 116 -16.63 -16.69 18.32
N LEU A 117 -15.76 -17.70 18.23
CA LEU A 117 -15.16 -18.21 16.98
C LEU A 117 -14.46 -17.10 16.19
N TRP A 118 -13.26 -16.74 16.64
CA TRP A 118 -12.43 -15.74 15.97
C TRP A 118 -11.78 -16.31 14.71
N HIS A 119 -11.95 -15.60 13.59
CA HIS A 119 -11.34 -15.88 12.29
C HIS A 119 -10.23 -14.86 12.04
N TRP A 120 -9.00 -15.36 11.84
CA TRP A 120 -7.85 -14.53 11.52
C TRP A 120 -7.85 -14.10 10.07
N GLN A 121 -7.36 -12.89 9.83
CA GLN A 121 -7.25 -12.30 8.51
C GLN A 121 -6.00 -11.43 8.41
N TYR A 122 -5.46 -11.31 7.20
CA TYR A 122 -4.33 -10.44 6.91
C TYR A 122 -4.81 -9.25 6.08
N GLY A 123 -4.42 -8.05 6.53
CA GLY A 123 -4.65 -6.81 5.83
C GLY A 123 -3.35 -6.24 5.29
N LEU A 124 -3.48 -5.42 4.24
CA LEU A 124 -2.39 -4.67 3.65
C LEU A 124 -2.88 -3.24 3.40
N ASN A 125 -2.27 -2.26 4.07
CA ASN A 125 -2.40 -0.87 3.69
C ASN A 125 -1.30 -0.53 2.69
N PHE A 126 -1.62 0.18 1.62
CA PHE A 126 -0.62 0.68 0.69
C PHE A 126 -0.79 2.18 0.43
N PHE A 127 0.33 2.84 0.19
CA PHE A 127 0.42 4.25 -0.13
C PHE A 127 1.40 4.45 -1.27
N VAL A 128 1.00 5.20 -2.28
CA VAL A 128 1.81 5.52 -3.46
C VAL A 128 2.02 7.03 -3.51
N PHE A 129 3.27 7.47 -3.45
CA PHE A 129 3.65 8.88 -3.47
C PHE A 129 4.92 9.10 -4.28
N LYS A 130 5.22 10.35 -4.66
CA LYS A 130 6.42 10.66 -5.44
C LYS A 130 7.69 10.34 -4.67
N ALA A 131 8.70 9.80 -5.34
CA ALA A 131 9.94 9.39 -4.67
C ALA A 131 10.68 10.54 -3.95
N GLU A 132 10.52 11.78 -4.42
CA GLU A 132 11.09 12.97 -3.79
C GLU A 132 10.60 13.20 -2.35
N LYS A 133 9.36 12.77 -2.04
CA LYS A 133 8.77 12.90 -0.70
C LYS A 133 9.33 11.91 0.32
N LEU A 134 10.05 10.87 -0.11
CA LEU A 134 10.55 9.84 0.79
C LEU A 134 11.44 10.41 1.92
N LYS A 135 12.23 11.45 1.63
CA LYS A 135 13.10 12.08 2.64
C LYS A 135 12.31 12.85 3.72
N GLU A 136 11.13 13.34 3.37
CA GLU A 136 10.22 13.99 4.32
C GLU A 136 9.41 12.94 5.10
N VAL A 137 9.03 11.83 4.47
CA VAL A 137 8.31 10.73 5.14
C VAL A 137 9.20 9.99 6.12
N MET A 138 10.47 9.80 5.76
CA MET A 138 11.47 9.06 6.54
C MET A 138 12.73 9.91 6.67
N PRO A 139 12.70 10.96 7.50
CA PRO A 139 13.88 11.78 7.76
C PRO A 139 14.92 10.97 8.54
N ASN A 140 16.20 11.34 8.37
CA ASN A 140 17.29 10.72 9.14
C ASN A 140 17.29 11.16 10.60
N ASP A 141 16.70 12.32 10.86
CA ASP A 141 16.66 13.00 12.15
C ASP A 141 15.22 13.43 12.45
N VAL A 142 14.72 12.94 13.58
CA VAL A 142 13.47 13.41 14.17
C VAL A 142 13.81 13.91 15.57
N LYS A 143 13.29 15.07 15.94
CA LYS A 143 13.47 15.58 17.29
C LYS A 143 12.74 14.69 18.28
N TRP A 144 13.42 14.39 19.39
CA TRP A 144 12.84 13.64 20.48
C TRP A 144 11.69 14.43 21.13
N ASP A 145 10.59 13.75 21.46
CA ASP A 145 9.40 14.28 22.14
C ASP A 145 8.60 15.37 21.38
N GLU A 146 8.90 15.60 20.09
CA GLU A 146 8.09 16.46 19.22
C GLU A 146 7.31 15.62 18.20
N PRO A 147 5.97 15.80 18.07
CA PRO A 147 5.20 15.08 17.08
C PRO A 147 5.64 15.46 15.66
N TYR A 148 6.08 14.47 14.89
CA TYR A 148 6.46 14.65 13.49
C TYR A 148 5.29 14.26 12.58
N ILE A 149 4.63 15.27 12.01
CA ILE A 149 3.48 15.11 11.13
C ILE A 149 3.84 15.64 9.76
N ILE A 150 3.66 14.80 8.74
CA ILE A 150 3.95 15.14 7.35
C ILE A 150 2.77 14.74 6.47
N ASN A 151 2.48 15.56 5.47
CA ASN A 151 1.56 15.19 4.40
C ASN A 151 2.36 14.45 3.32
N MET A 152 2.03 13.19 3.06
CA MET A 152 2.74 12.38 2.06
C MET A 152 2.40 12.74 0.61
N ASP A 153 1.33 13.52 0.39
CA ASP A 153 0.76 13.79 -0.93
C ASP A 153 0.54 12.49 -1.73
N ALA A 154 -0.06 11.51 -1.06
CA ALA A 154 -0.32 10.19 -1.65
C ALA A 154 -1.27 10.32 -2.85
N ILE A 155 -0.81 9.82 -3.99
CA ILE A 155 -1.56 9.83 -5.26
C ILE A 155 -2.57 8.69 -5.28
N SER A 156 -2.22 7.58 -4.65
CA SER A 156 -3.10 6.45 -4.45
C SER A 156 -2.85 5.85 -3.07
N SER A 157 -3.92 5.43 -2.41
CA SER A 157 -3.85 4.63 -1.20
C SER A 157 -5.03 3.69 -1.14
N GLY A 158 -4.93 2.66 -0.32
CA GLY A 158 -6.02 1.72 -0.14
C GLY A 158 -5.70 0.65 0.87
N ILE A 159 -6.72 -0.16 1.12
CA ILE A 159 -6.67 -1.31 2.02
C ILE A 159 -7.03 -2.55 1.20
N MET A 160 -6.18 -3.56 1.26
CA MET A 160 -6.48 -4.89 0.73
C MET A 160 -6.68 -5.84 1.91
N ILE A 161 -7.83 -6.48 1.92
CA ILE A 161 -8.21 -7.48 2.91
C ILE A 161 -8.07 -8.86 2.26
N ASP A 162 -7.75 -9.88 3.06
CA ASP A 162 -7.39 -11.22 2.56
C ASP A 162 -6.17 -11.19 1.65
N TYR A 163 -5.18 -10.37 2.02
CA TYR A 163 -3.88 -10.38 1.34
C TYR A 163 -3.22 -11.75 1.57
N HIS A 164 -3.42 -12.66 0.62
CA HIS A 164 -2.78 -13.96 0.63
C HIS A 164 -1.27 -13.74 0.53
N ARG A 165 -0.57 -14.15 1.59
CA ARG A 165 0.89 -14.21 1.65
C ARG A 165 1.39 -15.30 0.71
N LEU A 166 1.33 -15.04 -0.59
CA LEU A 166 2.04 -15.82 -1.59
C LEU A 166 3.53 -15.67 -1.29
N SER A 167 4.17 -16.76 -0.87
CA SER A 167 5.61 -16.92 -0.57
C SER A 167 6.09 -16.55 0.84
N ARG A 168 6.05 -17.55 1.74
CA ARG A 168 7.21 -17.93 2.57
C ARG A 168 7.20 -19.46 2.70
N HIS A 169 7.84 -20.14 1.75
CA HIS A 169 8.41 -21.47 1.92
C HIS A 169 9.88 -21.30 2.29
#